data_AF-A0A9D6I2I5-F1
#
_entry.id   AF-A0A9D6I2I5-F1
#
_cell.length_a   1.000
_cell.length_b   1.000
_cell.length_c   1.000
_cell.angle_alpha   90.00
_cell.angle_beta   90.00
_cell.angle_gamma   90.00
#
_symmetry.space_group_name_H-M   'P 1'
#
loop_
_entity.id
_entity.type
_entity.pdbx_description
1 polymer ?
#
loop_
_entity_poly.entity_id
_entity_poly.type
_entity_poly.pdbx_seq_one_letter_code
_entity_poly.pdbx_strand_id
1 'polypeptide(L)'
;MFLDFGLGILSAVLFSRIFSWPLQADFVMAGVVFSVLMDLDFFIYVLKNGSAHKIHRHRDIFHYPLIYIPLGTSFIWLYDFHWAILFATCSLWHFIHDSVGIGWGVRWLYPFGKDYYTFLYRYQPPDRPSFPLKLFHKWKHNEIDELAEQYGDPNWFRNIYLKLHPYAVFEFLVFIAALIVLFL
;
A
#
# COMPACT_ATOMS: atom_id res chain seq x y z
N MET A 1 -0.21 4.64 4.69
CA MET A 1 -0.74 4.06 5.95
C MET A 1 -2.09 4.68 6.32
N PHE A 2 -2.19 6.00 6.50
CA PHE A 2 -3.49 6.63 6.84
C PHE A 2 -4.46 6.52 5.66
N LEU A 3 -3.93 6.67 4.44
CA LEU A 3 -4.71 6.44 3.24
C LEU A 3 -5.27 5.00 3.20
N ASP A 4 -4.45 4.00 3.52
CA ASP A 4 -4.87 2.59 3.53
C ASP A 4 -6.00 2.35 4.54
N PHE A 5 -5.86 2.88 5.76
CA PHE A 5 -6.93 2.83 6.76
C PHE A 5 -8.22 3.47 6.25
N GLY A 6 -8.12 4.63 5.62
CA GLY A 6 -9.27 5.32 5.02
C GLY A 6 -9.91 4.50 3.91
N LEU A 7 -9.12 3.93 3.01
CA LEU A 7 -9.60 3.09 1.91
C LEU A 7 -10.21 1.77 2.42
N GLY A 8 -9.68 1.19 3.49
CA GLY A 8 -10.25 0.01 4.15
C GLY A 8 -11.64 0.27 4.71
N ILE A 9 -11.81 1.38 5.44
CA ILE A 9 -13.11 1.83 5.98
C ILE A 9 -14.09 2.12 4.84
N LEU A 10 -13.68 2.93 3.86
CA LEU A 10 -14.53 3.28 2.72
C LEU A 10 -14.95 2.05 1.92
N SER A 11 -14.06 1.08 1.73
CA SER A 11 -14.38 -0.18 1.05
C SER A 11 -15.44 -0.97 1.83
N ALA A 12 -15.30 -1.09 3.15
CA ALA A 12 -16.30 -1.77 3.99
C ALA A 12 -17.68 -1.09 3.92
N VAL A 13 -17.74 0.24 4.03
CA VAL A 13 -18.99 1.01 3.92
C VAL A 13 -19.60 0.85 2.53
N LEU A 14 -18.79 0.98 1.47
CA LEU A 14 -19.26 0.87 0.09
C LEU A 14 -19.86 -0.51 -0.18
N PHE A 15 -19.19 -1.59 0.25
CA PHE A 15 -19.69 -2.94 0.03
C PHE A 15 -20.92 -3.28 0.86
N SER A 16 -20.98 -2.81 2.10
CA SER A 16 -22.21 -2.90 2.90
C SER A 16 -23.40 -2.30 2.15
N ARG A 17 -23.22 -1.11 1.54
CA ARG A 17 -24.28 -0.45 0.77
C ARG A 17 -24.63 -1.17 -0.54
N ILE A 18 -23.63 -1.56 -1.33
CA ILE A 18 -23.85 -2.22 -2.64
C ILE A 18 -24.54 -3.57 -2.47
N PHE A 19 -24.09 -4.39 -1.52
CA PHE A 19 -24.60 -5.74 -1.32
C PHE A 19 -25.73 -5.82 -0.29
N SER A 20 -26.16 -4.69 0.28
CA SER A 20 -27.09 -4.65 1.42
C SER A 20 -26.63 -5.54 2.58
N TRP A 21 -25.31 -5.67 2.76
CA TRP A 21 -24.69 -6.46 3.82
C TRP A 21 -24.62 -5.63 5.10
N PRO A 22 -24.96 -6.15 6.29
CA PRO A 22 -24.90 -5.36 7.52
C PRO A 22 -23.51 -4.78 7.79
N LEU A 23 -23.42 -3.46 7.97
CA LEU A 23 -22.18 -2.79 8.35
C LEU A 23 -21.90 -3.03 9.83
N GLN A 24 -21.20 -4.12 10.12
CA GLN A 24 -20.79 -4.48 11.47
C GLN A 24 -19.36 -3.99 11.75
N ALA A 25 -19.06 -3.77 13.04
CA ALA A 25 -17.76 -3.25 13.46
C ALA A 25 -16.60 -4.17 13.05
N ASP A 26 -16.80 -5.49 13.10
CA ASP A 26 -15.82 -6.49 12.66
C ASP A 26 -15.50 -6.38 11.17
N PHE A 27 -16.50 -6.15 10.32
CA PHE A 27 -16.31 -5.96 8.87
C PHE A 27 -15.54 -4.69 8.55
N VAL A 28 -15.80 -3.60 9.28
CA VAL A 28 -15.02 -2.35 9.16
C VAL A 28 -13.57 -2.56 9.61
N MET A 29 -13.37 -3.20 10.77
CA MET A 29 -12.04 -3.53 11.27
C MET A 29 -11.29 -4.45 10.32
N ALA A 30 -11.97 -5.40 9.70
CA ALA A 30 -11.40 -6.27 8.69
C ALA A 30 -10.94 -5.49 7.46
N GLY A 31 -11.71 -4.51 6.99
CA GLY A 31 -11.30 -3.62 5.89
C GLY A 31 -9.99 -2.90 6.21
N VAL A 32 -9.87 -2.34 7.42
CA VAL A 32 -8.63 -1.71 7.90
C VAL A 32 -7.50 -2.73 7.95
N VAL A 33 -7.71 -3.89 8.57
CA VAL A 33 -6.67 -4.93 8.68
C VAL A 33 -6.21 -5.40 7.30
N PHE A 34 -7.13 -5.74 6.40
CA PHE A 34 -6.81 -6.18 5.04
C PHE A 34 -6.07 -5.11 4.24
N SER A 35 -6.35 -3.83 4.47
CA SER A 35 -5.66 -2.71 3.80
C SER A 35 -4.19 -2.57 4.20
N VAL A 36 -3.77 -3.10 5.35
CA VAL A 36 -2.35 -3.02 5.80
C VAL A 36 -1.71 -4.40 6.01
N LEU A 37 -2.44 -5.48 5.70
CA LEU A 37 -1.98 -6.83 6.02
C LEU A 37 -0.67 -7.19 5.30
N MET A 38 -0.48 -6.69 4.08
CA MET A 38 0.73 -6.99 3.31
C MET A 38 1.99 -6.31 3.87
N ASP A 39 1.85 -5.18 4.58
CA ASP A 39 2.95 -4.53 5.28
C ASP A 39 3.46 -5.35 6.48
N LEU A 40 2.79 -6.44 6.87
CA LEU A 40 3.33 -7.33 7.90
C LEU A 40 4.67 -7.96 7.49
N ASP A 41 4.99 -7.97 6.19
CA ASP A 41 6.33 -8.38 5.74
C ASP A 41 7.45 -7.46 6.23
N PHE A 42 7.15 -6.21 6.60
CA PHE A 42 8.10 -5.33 7.30
C PHE A 42 8.64 -5.98 8.57
N PHE A 43 7.76 -6.54 9.41
CA PHE A 43 8.19 -7.21 10.64
C PHE A 43 9.04 -8.43 10.35
N ILE A 44 8.63 -9.25 9.37
CA ILE A 44 9.41 -10.41 8.93
C ILE A 44 10.80 -9.98 8.45
N TYR A 45 10.87 -8.88 7.70
CA TYR A 45 12.12 -8.33 7.19
C TYR A 45 13.04 -7.87 8.33
N VAL A 46 12.53 -7.08 9.27
CA VAL A 46 13.32 -6.58 10.42
C VAL A 46 13.80 -7.74 11.29
N LEU A 47 12.94 -8.72 11.57
CA LEU A 47 13.31 -9.91 12.34
C LEU A 47 14.41 -10.73 11.68
N LYS A 48 14.39 -10.86 10.34
CA LYS A 48 15.42 -11.61 9.60
C LYS A 48 16.75 -10.87 9.48
N ASN A 49 16.73 -9.54 9.33
CA ASN A 49 17.92 -8.75 9.01
C ASN A 49 18.50 -7.99 10.22
N GLY A 50 17.80 -7.99 11.36
CA GLY A 50 18.22 -7.29 12.59
C GLY A 50 18.25 -5.77 12.48
N SER A 51 17.82 -5.17 11.36
CA SER A 51 17.82 -3.73 11.16
C SER A 51 16.77 -3.27 10.14
N ALA A 52 16.40 -1.99 10.23
CA ALA A 52 15.54 -1.31 9.25
C ALA A 52 16.36 -0.60 8.14
N HIS A 53 17.67 -0.85 8.03
CA HIS A 53 18.54 -0.05 7.15
C HIS A 53 18.22 -0.22 5.66
N LYS A 54 17.72 -1.41 5.26
CA LYS A 54 17.25 -1.70 3.90
C LYS A 54 15.75 -1.97 3.86
N ILE A 55 15.01 -1.20 4.66
CA ILE A 55 13.56 -1.37 4.82
C ILE A 55 12.83 -1.39 3.48
N HIS A 56 13.28 -0.67 2.45
CA HIS A 56 12.66 -0.68 1.12
C HIS A 56 12.53 -2.07 0.47
N ARG A 57 13.29 -3.07 0.95
CA ARG A 57 13.23 -4.46 0.50
C ARG A 57 12.12 -5.30 1.17
N HIS A 58 11.38 -4.79 2.15
CA HIS A 58 10.28 -5.55 2.78
C HIS A 58 9.27 -6.06 1.75
N ARG A 59 9.00 -5.25 0.71
CA ARG A 59 8.12 -5.53 -0.42
C ARG A 59 8.53 -6.74 -1.28
N ASP A 60 9.62 -7.41 -0.95
CA ASP A 60 10.06 -8.63 -1.64
C ASP A 60 9.40 -9.91 -1.09
N ILE A 61 8.45 -9.78 -0.17
CA ILE A 61 7.83 -10.91 0.53
C ILE A 61 6.34 -11.04 0.18
N PHE A 62 5.49 -10.04 0.46
CA PHE A 62 4.04 -10.13 0.21
C PHE A 62 3.54 -9.28 -0.96
N HIS A 63 4.36 -8.37 -1.49
CA HIS A 63 3.91 -7.41 -2.52
C HIS A 63 3.91 -7.97 -3.95
N TYR A 64 3.13 -9.03 -4.14
CA TYR A 64 2.96 -9.78 -5.38
C TYR A 64 1.48 -9.86 -5.77
N PRO A 65 0.90 -8.81 -6.39
CA PRO A 65 -0.56 -8.69 -6.55
C PRO A 65 -1.21 -9.89 -7.24
N LEU A 66 -0.59 -10.41 -8.31
CA LEU A 66 -1.11 -11.55 -9.08
C LEU A 66 -1.09 -12.89 -8.33
N ILE A 67 -0.38 -12.96 -7.20
CA ILE A 67 -0.35 -14.16 -6.35
C ILE A 67 -1.16 -13.90 -5.08
N TYR A 68 -0.87 -12.80 -4.40
CA TYR A 68 -1.43 -12.44 -3.10
C TYR A 68 -2.95 -12.25 -3.19
N ILE A 69 -3.45 -11.48 -4.16
CA ILE A 69 -4.88 -11.22 -4.29
C ILE A 69 -5.62 -12.52 -4.63
N PRO A 70 -5.29 -13.27 -5.71
CA PRO A 70 -6.06 -14.48 -6.02
C PRO A 70 -6.02 -15.52 -4.91
N LEU A 71 -4.85 -15.81 -4.34
CA LEU A 71 -4.75 -16.83 -3.29
C LEU A 71 -5.50 -16.42 -2.02
N GLY A 72 -5.29 -15.20 -1.52
CA GLY A 72 -5.95 -14.73 -0.31
C GLY A 72 -7.47 -14.60 -0.50
N THR A 73 -7.90 -14.09 -1.66
CA THR A 73 -9.32 -13.99 -2.01
C THR A 73 -9.95 -15.37 -2.10
N SER A 74 -9.33 -16.33 -2.80
CA SER A 74 -9.84 -17.70 -2.89
C SER A 74 -9.92 -18.37 -1.54
N PHE A 75 -8.92 -18.17 -0.67
CA PHE A 75 -8.92 -18.75 0.67
C PHE A 75 -10.06 -18.19 1.54
N ILE A 76 -10.24 -16.86 1.57
CA ILE A 76 -11.31 -16.22 2.34
C ILE A 76 -12.69 -16.52 1.73
N TRP A 77 -12.77 -16.69 0.41
CA TRP A 77 -14.02 -17.02 -0.28
C TRP A 77 -14.59 -18.39 0.13
N LEU A 78 -13.73 -19.32 0.57
CA LEU A 78 -14.19 -20.59 1.15
C LEU A 78 -14.96 -20.39 2.46
N TYR A 79 -14.79 -19.25 3.13
CA TYR A 79 -15.50 -18.89 4.34
C TYR A 79 -16.70 -17.99 4.06
N ASP A 80 -16.49 -16.85 3.40
CA ASP A 80 -17.57 -15.93 3.03
C ASP A 80 -17.18 -15.03 1.85
N PHE A 81 -18.14 -14.80 0.95
CA PHE A 81 -17.95 -14.02 -0.27
C PHE A 81 -17.75 -12.52 -0.04
N HIS A 82 -18.46 -11.91 0.91
CA HIS A 82 -18.35 -10.48 1.20
C HIS A 82 -16.97 -10.16 1.78
N TRP A 83 -16.47 -11.02 2.67
CA TRP A 83 -15.13 -10.92 3.23
C TRP A 83 -14.05 -11.09 2.16
N ALA A 84 -14.25 -11.99 1.21
CA ALA A 84 -13.31 -12.20 0.11
C ALA A 84 -13.22 -10.98 -0.82
N ILE A 85 -14.37 -10.38 -1.19
CA ILE A 85 -14.38 -9.15 -1.98
C ILE A 85 -13.74 -7.99 -1.24
N LEU A 86 -14.04 -7.85 0.06
CA LEU A 86 -13.42 -6.82 0.90
C LEU A 86 -11.89 -6.99 0.92
N PHE A 87 -11.40 -8.21 1.13
CA PHE A 87 -9.97 -8.52 1.09
C PHE A 87 -9.33 -8.18 -0.26
N ALA A 88 -9.95 -8.62 -1.36
CA ALA A 88 -9.43 -8.40 -2.70
C ALA A 88 -9.30 -6.89 -2.99
N THR A 89 -10.32 -6.13 -2.62
CA THR A 89 -10.41 -4.69 -2.87
C THR A 89 -9.43 -3.91 -2.00
N CYS A 90 -9.37 -4.21 -0.70
CA CYS A 90 -8.44 -3.54 0.20
C CYS A 90 -6.98 -3.84 -0.18
N SER A 91 -6.68 -5.08 -0.57
CA SER A 91 -5.35 -5.46 -1.03
C SER A 91 -4.99 -4.78 -2.35
N LEU A 92 -5.92 -4.70 -3.29
CA LEU A 92 -5.72 -3.99 -4.54
C LEU A 92 -5.45 -2.49 -4.29
N TRP A 93 -6.24 -1.87 -3.42
CA TRP A 93 -6.06 -0.46 -3.05
C TRP A 93 -4.70 -0.21 -2.43
N HIS A 94 -4.26 -1.07 -1.52
CA HIS A 94 -2.93 -0.99 -0.96
C HIS A 94 -1.87 -1.06 -2.07
N PHE A 95 -1.90 -2.05 -2.96
CA PHE A 95 -0.89 -2.14 -4.04
C PHE A 95 -0.91 -0.94 -4.99
N ILE A 96 -2.08 -0.38 -5.29
CA ILE A 96 -2.20 0.85 -6.08
C ILE A 96 -1.53 2.00 -5.33
N HIS A 97 -1.87 2.17 -4.06
CA HIS A 97 -1.29 3.19 -3.20
C HIS A 97 0.24 3.04 -3.11
N ASP A 98 0.74 1.84 -2.88
CA ASP A 98 2.17 1.55 -2.78
C ASP A 98 2.95 1.75 -4.09
N SER A 99 2.20 1.85 -5.19
CA SER A 99 2.70 2.21 -6.52
C SER A 99 2.63 3.71 -6.80
N VAL A 100 2.13 4.53 -5.89
CA VAL A 100 2.01 5.99 -6.03
C VAL A 100 2.62 6.67 -4.81
N GLY A 101 3.40 7.72 -5.03
CA GLY A 101 3.98 8.51 -3.95
C GLY A 101 5.28 7.94 -3.39
N ILE A 102 5.20 7.14 -2.32
CA ILE A 102 6.39 6.75 -1.53
C ILE A 102 6.89 5.35 -1.93
N GLY A 103 8.21 5.19 -1.92
CA GLY A 103 8.87 3.90 -2.13
C GLY A 103 9.24 3.64 -3.60
N TRP A 104 9.40 2.36 -3.93
CA TRP A 104 9.90 1.89 -5.23
C TRP A 104 8.85 1.18 -6.06
N GLY A 105 7.58 1.28 -5.67
CA GLY A 105 6.47 0.63 -6.34
C GLY A 105 6.27 -0.83 -5.93
N VAL A 106 5.52 -1.54 -6.77
CA VAL A 106 5.08 -2.93 -6.54
C VAL A 106 5.42 -3.80 -7.75
N ARG A 107 5.65 -5.10 -7.53
CA ARG A 107 5.93 -6.08 -8.58
C ARG A 107 4.63 -6.64 -9.18
N TRP A 108 3.89 -5.79 -9.88
CA TRP A 108 2.59 -6.14 -10.49
C TRP A 108 2.62 -7.38 -11.38
N LEU A 109 3.75 -7.65 -12.05
CA LEU A 109 3.85 -8.74 -13.02
C LEU A 109 4.53 -10.00 -12.48
N TYR A 110 4.81 -10.09 -11.19
CA TYR A 110 5.37 -11.32 -10.60
C TYR A 110 4.35 -12.46 -10.66
N PRO A 111 4.72 -13.71 -11.01
CA PRO A 111 6.08 -14.24 -11.18
C PRO A 111 6.67 -14.12 -12.59
N PHE A 112 5.96 -13.53 -13.53
CA PHE A 112 6.41 -13.37 -14.93
C PHE A 112 7.49 -12.30 -15.11
N GLY A 113 7.64 -11.41 -14.13
CA GLY A 113 8.71 -10.42 -14.06
C GLY A 113 9.08 -10.08 -12.62
N LYS A 114 10.31 -9.57 -12.42
CA LYS A 114 10.82 -9.18 -11.09
C LYS A 114 10.82 -7.68 -10.86
N ASP A 115 10.60 -6.90 -11.91
CA ASP A 115 10.70 -5.45 -11.91
C ASP A 115 9.54 -4.80 -11.13
N TYR A 116 9.80 -3.63 -10.55
CA TYR A 116 8.83 -2.85 -9.80
C TYR A 116 8.24 -1.77 -10.68
N TYR A 117 7.00 -1.38 -10.38
CA TYR A 117 6.28 -0.38 -11.14
C TYR A 117 5.71 0.69 -10.21
N THR A 118 5.93 1.95 -10.60
CA THR A 118 5.37 3.15 -9.96
C THR A 118 4.58 3.95 -10.99
N PHE A 119 3.48 4.55 -10.57
CA PHE A 119 2.54 5.30 -11.39
C PHE A 119 2.39 6.74 -10.90
N LEU A 120 2.05 7.64 -11.83
CA LEU A 120 1.60 9.02 -11.62
C LEU A 120 2.59 9.92 -10.88
N TYR A 121 2.59 9.85 -9.55
CA TYR A 121 3.34 10.72 -8.67
C TYR A 121 4.37 9.89 -7.91
N ARG A 122 5.55 10.47 -7.68
CA ARG A 122 6.55 9.92 -6.79
C ARG A 122 7.20 11.05 -5.99
N TYR A 123 7.32 10.85 -4.69
CA TYR A 123 8.04 11.77 -3.82
C TYR A 123 9.52 11.85 -4.24
N GLN A 124 10.01 13.08 -4.42
CA GLN A 124 11.41 13.38 -4.70
C GLN A 124 11.98 14.19 -3.54
N PRO A 125 13.06 13.71 -2.89
CA PRO A 125 13.64 14.44 -1.77
C PRO A 125 14.34 15.70 -2.27
N PRO A 126 14.22 16.85 -1.59
CA PRO A 126 14.76 18.13 -2.06
C PRO A 126 16.30 18.13 -2.17
N ASP A 127 16.97 17.36 -1.31
CA ASP A 127 18.43 17.29 -1.22
C ASP A 127 19.06 16.18 -2.07
N ARG A 128 18.26 15.54 -2.95
CA ARG A 128 18.71 14.44 -3.81
C ARG A 128 18.54 14.80 -5.29
N PRO A 129 19.31 14.17 -6.20
CA PRO A 129 19.10 14.37 -7.63
C PRO A 129 17.66 14.06 -8.04
N SER A 130 17.09 14.87 -8.92
CA SER A 130 15.73 14.65 -9.42
C SER A 130 15.71 13.53 -10.46
N PHE A 131 14.63 12.75 -10.51
CA PHE A 131 14.35 11.88 -11.65
C PHE A 131 13.45 12.57 -12.67
N PRO A 132 13.50 12.17 -13.95
CA PRO A 132 12.53 12.65 -14.93
C PRO A 132 11.11 12.30 -14.48
N LEU A 133 10.22 13.29 -14.48
CA LEU A 133 8.81 13.10 -14.19
C LEU A 133 8.18 12.25 -15.29
N LYS A 134 7.80 11.02 -14.96
CA LYS A 134 7.07 10.12 -15.86
C LYS A 134 5.81 9.62 -15.16
N LEU A 135 4.74 9.49 -15.93
CA LEU A 135 3.51 8.87 -15.45
C LEU A 135 3.68 7.38 -15.10
N PHE A 136 4.71 6.75 -15.65
CA PHE A 136 5.00 5.35 -15.43
C PHE A 136 6.51 5.15 -15.32
N HIS A 137 6.92 4.47 -14.27
CA HIS A 137 8.29 4.03 -14.07
C HIS A 137 8.34 2.52 -13.94
N LYS A 138 9.34 1.93 -14.59
CA LYS A 138 9.73 0.53 -14.44
C LYS A 138 11.13 0.52 -13.83
N TRP A 139 11.26 -0.11 -12.67
CA TRP A 139 12.52 -0.21 -11.92
C TRP A 139 13.03 -1.64 -11.97
N LYS A 140 14.25 -1.85 -12.47
CA LYS A 140 14.79 -3.20 -12.51
C LYS A 140 15.12 -3.67 -11.11
N HIS A 141 14.80 -4.93 -10.83
CA HIS A 141 14.98 -5.49 -9.49
C HIS A 141 16.41 -5.42 -8.95
N ASN A 142 17.39 -5.61 -9.83
CA ASN A 142 18.81 -5.58 -9.49
C ASN A 142 19.36 -4.15 -9.29
N GLU A 143 18.65 -3.12 -9.72
CA GLU A 143 19.07 -1.72 -9.62
C GLU A 143 18.47 -1.01 -8.39
N ILE A 144 17.52 -1.65 -7.68
CA ILE A 144 16.77 -1.01 -6.58
C ILE A 144 17.66 -0.51 -5.43
N ASP A 145 18.72 -1.24 -5.06
CA ASP A 145 19.59 -0.81 -3.96
C ASP A 145 20.40 0.43 -4.35
N GLU A 146 20.95 0.46 -5.56
CA GLU A 146 21.69 1.62 -6.09
C GLU A 146 20.77 2.84 -6.19
N LEU A 147 19.54 2.63 -6.67
CA LEU A 147 18.53 3.69 -6.75
C LEU A 147 18.13 4.19 -5.35
N ALA A 148 17.97 3.29 -4.37
CA ALA A 148 17.67 3.64 -2.99
C ALA A 148 18.78 4.46 -2.33
N GLU A 149 20.05 4.13 -2.61
CA GLU A 149 21.19 4.89 -2.11
C GLU A 149 21.31 6.28 -2.75
N GLN A 150 21.12 6.34 -4.06
CA GLN A 150 21.28 7.58 -4.83
C GLN A 150 20.12 8.56 -4.59
N TYR A 151 18.88 8.07 -4.50
CA TYR A 151 17.67 8.89 -4.54
C TYR A 151 16.73 8.70 -3.36
N GLY A 152 16.97 7.72 -2.50
CA GLY A 152 16.16 7.50 -1.31
C GLY A 152 16.33 8.61 -0.27
N ASP A 153 15.25 8.88 0.47
CA ASP A 153 15.27 9.76 1.62
C ASP A 153 15.33 8.95 2.93
N PRO A 154 16.46 8.95 3.65
CA PRO A 154 16.54 8.26 4.93
C PRO A 154 15.62 8.90 6.00
N ASN A 155 15.20 10.14 5.80
CA ASN A 155 14.33 10.90 6.69
C ASN A 155 12.92 11.11 6.11
N TRP A 156 12.49 10.25 5.18
CA TRP A 156 11.21 10.38 4.46
C TRP A 156 10.02 10.62 5.39
N PHE A 157 9.96 9.89 6.51
CA PHE A 157 8.85 10.03 7.47
C PHE A 157 8.78 11.45 8.02
N ARG A 158 9.93 11.99 8.44
CA ARG A 158 10.02 13.37 8.93
C ARG A 158 9.69 14.38 7.83
N ASN A 159 10.17 14.15 6.61
CA ASN A 159 10.00 15.10 5.51
C ASN A 159 8.58 15.11 4.94
N ILE A 160 7.84 14.02 5.06
CA ILE A 160 6.49 13.88 4.51
C ILE A 160 5.43 14.07 5.60
N TYR A 161 5.56 13.43 6.76
CA TYR A 161 4.50 13.40 7.78
C TYR A 161 4.70 14.42 8.90
N LEU A 162 5.92 14.88 9.16
CA LEU A 162 6.20 15.91 10.19
C LEU A 162 6.34 17.32 9.60
N LYS A 163 6.12 17.47 8.29
CA LYS A 163 6.08 18.74 7.57
C LYS A 163 4.78 18.81 6.77
N LEU A 164 4.36 20.01 6.40
CA LEU A 164 3.23 20.18 5.51
C LEU A 164 3.61 19.69 4.10
N HIS A 165 3.24 18.46 3.78
CA HIS A 165 3.50 17.83 2.50
C HIS A 165 2.17 17.42 1.83
N PRO A 166 1.96 17.72 0.53
CA PRO A 166 0.69 17.43 -0.16
C PRO A 166 0.25 15.97 -0.05
N TYR A 167 1.22 15.04 -0.12
CA TYR A 167 0.95 13.62 0.03
C TYR A 167 0.36 13.25 1.40
N ALA A 168 0.95 13.74 2.49
CA ALA A 168 0.44 13.47 3.84
C ALA A 168 -0.92 14.14 4.06
N VAL A 169 -1.11 15.37 3.57
CA VAL A 169 -2.42 16.05 3.59
C VAL A 169 -3.48 15.21 2.89
N PHE A 170 -3.17 14.66 1.71
CA PHE A 170 -4.09 13.79 0.99
C PHE A 170 -4.43 12.51 1.78
N GLU A 171 -3.42 11.82 2.35
CA GLU A 171 -3.68 10.63 3.18
C GLU A 171 -4.61 10.96 4.35
N PHE A 172 -4.35 12.07 5.07
CA PHE A 172 -5.17 12.48 6.20
C PHE A 172 -6.59 12.88 5.79
N LEU A 173 -6.75 13.60 4.68
CA LEU A 173 -8.07 14.00 4.19
C LEU A 173 -8.93 12.78 3.83
N VAL A 174 -8.36 11.77 3.16
CA VAL A 174 -9.10 10.54 2.83
C VAL A 174 -9.46 9.78 4.10
N PHE A 175 -8.54 9.67 5.07
CA PHE A 175 -8.83 9.03 6.34
C PHE A 175 -9.94 9.74 7.13
N ILE A 176 -9.88 11.07 7.24
CA ILE A 176 -10.92 11.86 7.92
C ILE A 176 -12.26 11.72 7.20
N ALA A 177 -12.28 11.81 5.86
CA ALA A 177 -13.49 11.61 5.07
C ALA A 177 -14.08 10.21 5.29
N ALA A 178 -13.24 9.17 5.38
CA ALA A 178 -13.67 7.81 5.67
C ALA A 178 -14.34 7.70 7.04
N LEU A 179 -13.79 8.35 8.08
CA LEU A 179 -14.41 8.40 9.40
C LEU A 179 -15.76 9.13 9.37
N ILE A 180 -15.85 10.27 8.68
CA ILE A 180 -17.12 10.99 8.52
C ILE A 180 -18.17 10.09 7.84
N VAL A 181 -17.80 9.45 6.73
CA VAL A 181 -18.70 8.55 5.98
C VAL A 181 -19.12 7.34 6.81
N LEU A 182 -18.26 6.83 7.70
CA LEU A 182 -18.59 5.70 8.58
C LEU A 182 -19.71 6.03 9.59
N PHE A 183 -19.81 7.29 10.01
CA PHE A 183 -20.80 7.74 11.00
C PHE A 183 -22.05 8.40 10.39
N LEU A 184 -22.15 8.48 9.06
CA LEU A 184 -23.29 9.01 8.30
C LEU A 184 -24.14 7.90 7.68
#